data_AF-A0A800JAI7-F1
#
_entry.id   AF-A0A800JAI7-F1
#
_cell.length_a   1.000
_cell.length_b   1.000
_cell.length_c   1.000
_cell.angle_alpha   90.00
_cell.angle_beta   90.00
_cell.angle_gamma   90.00
#
_symmetry.space_group_name_H-M   'P 1'
#
loop_
_entity.id
_entity.type
_entity.pdbx_description
1 polymer ?
#
loop_
_entity_poly.entity_id
_entity_poly.type
_entity_poly.pdbx_seq_one_letter_code
_entity_poly.pdbx_strand_id
1 'polypeptide(L)'
;MRDDQFQGFGRSITDRNGHFFFRTIIPVEYPGRTPHIHLKLWNERENVLTTQLYIQGHSLNKEDFLFKRMTLAEQKINSMKLLPAQTNDSTEYVTSVRLVVFS
;
A
#
# COMPACT_ATOMS: atom_id res chain seq x y z
N MET A 1 19.66 -8.95 2.42
CA MET A 1 20.06 -8.55 3.79
C MET A 1 18.83 -7.97 4.46
N ARG A 2 18.51 -8.36 5.69
CA ARG A 2 17.41 -7.80 6.47
C ARG A 2 17.91 -6.53 7.17
N ASP A 3 17.11 -5.49 7.19
CA ASP A 3 17.37 -4.29 8.01
C ASP A 3 16.82 -4.53 9.41
N ASP A 4 17.71 -4.60 10.41
CA ASP A 4 17.34 -4.87 11.80
C ASP A 4 16.54 -3.73 12.44
N GLN A 5 16.61 -2.52 11.86
CA GLN A 5 15.85 -1.35 12.28
C GLN A 5 14.48 -1.27 11.60
N PHE A 6 14.16 -2.21 10.70
CA PHE A 6 12.88 -2.25 10.00
C PHE A 6 12.10 -3.53 10.28
N GLN A 7 11.06 -3.42 11.11
CA GLN A 7 10.23 -4.56 11.51
C GLN A 7 9.33 -5.11 10.39
N GLY A 8 9.02 -4.31 9.36
CA GLY A 8 8.21 -4.75 8.20
C GLY A 8 6.70 -4.83 8.44
N PHE A 9 6.19 -4.38 9.59
CA PHE A 9 4.76 -4.30 9.87
C PHE A 9 4.41 -3.12 10.78
N GLY A 10 3.12 -2.82 10.87
CA GLY A 10 2.57 -1.85 11.83
C GLY A 10 1.06 -1.90 11.84
N ARG A 11 0.44 -1.18 12.78
CA ARG A 11 -1.01 -1.07 12.91
C ARG A 11 -1.40 0.36 13.24
N SER A 12 -2.49 0.82 12.65
CA SER A 12 -3.12 2.09 12.96
C SER A 12 -4.60 1.87 13.24
N ILE A 13 -5.21 2.74 14.05
CA ILE A 13 -6.65 2.75 14.32
C ILE A 13 -7.21 3.97 13.61
N THR A 14 -8.31 3.79 12.89
CA THR A 14 -8.99 4.90 12.21
C THR A 14 -9.56 5.90 13.22
N ASP A 15 -9.54 7.18 12.89
CA ASP A 15 -10.26 8.20 13.65
C ASP A 15 -11.80 8.08 13.47
N ARG A 16 -12.55 8.99 14.09
CA ARG A 16 -14.03 9.03 14.01
C ARG A 16 -14.57 9.28 12.59
N ASN A 17 -13.72 9.77 11.69
CA ASN A 17 -14.05 10.03 10.29
C ASN A 17 -13.54 8.91 9.35
N GLY A 18 -12.94 7.84 9.91
CA GLY A 18 -12.38 6.74 9.13
C GLY A 18 -10.99 6.99 8.57
N HIS A 19 -10.31 8.09 8.95
CA HIS A 19 -8.95 8.37 8.48
C HIS A 19 -7.93 7.55 9.27
N PHE A 20 -6.90 7.07 8.58
CA PHE A 20 -5.74 6.46 9.19
C PHE A 20 -4.46 7.11 8.66
N PHE A 21 -3.40 7.04 9.45
CA PHE A 21 -2.06 7.44 9.04
C PHE A 21 -1.08 6.29 9.26
N PHE A 22 -0.15 6.15 8.33
CA PHE A 22 0.91 5.15 8.37
C PHE A 22 2.18 5.72 7.74
N ARG A 23 3.33 5.54 8.40
CA ARG A 23 4.65 5.94 7.89
C ARG A 23 5.52 4.70 7.76
N THR A 24 6.14 4.53 6.61
CA THR A 24 6.99 3.39 6.28
C THR A 24 8.03 3.79 5.24
N ILE A 25 9.01 2.92 4.99
CA ILE A 25 9.86 2.99 3.80
C ILE A 25 9.07 2.52 2.57
N ILE A 26 9.44 3.04 1.40
CA ILE A 26 8.88 2.57 0.11
C ILE A 26 9.32 1.11 -0.10
N PRO A 27 8.38 0.17 -0.37
CA PRO A 27 8.75 -1.21 -0.61
C PRO A 27 9.65 -1.32 -1.85
N VAL A 28 10.64 -2.20 -1.77
CA VAL A 28 11.57 -2.49 -2.86
C VAL A 28 11.21 -3.82 -3.54
N GLU A 29 11.82 -4.09 -4.69
CA GLU A 29 11.62 -5.34 -5.43
C GLU A 29 12.11 -6.55 -4.61
N TYR A 30 11.35 -7.64 -4.68
CA TYR A 30 11.70 -8.95 -4.15
C TYR A 30 11.36 -10.01 -5.21
N PRO A 31 12.15 -11.09 -5.36
CA PRO A 31 11.90 -12.08 -6.40
C PRO A 31 10.46 -12.59 -6.45
N GLY A 32 9.85 -12.48 -7.63
CA GLY A 32 8.55 -13.08 -7.95
C GLY A 32 7.32 -12.20 -7.78
N ARG A 33 7.44 -10.97 -7.23
CA ARG A 33 6.30 -10.03 -7.07
C ARG A 33 6.76 -8.59 -7.36
N THR A 34 5.84 -7.74 -7.85
CA THR A 34 6.08 -6.28 -7.90
C THR A 34 6.11 -5.69 -6.48
N PRO A 35 6.79 -4.56 -6.19
CA PRO A 35 6.78 -3.96 -4.85
C PRO A 35 5.36 -3.60 -4.39
N HIS A 36 5.00 -4.04 -3.18
CA HIS A 36 3.68 -3.83 -2.62
C HIS A 36 3.70 -3.81 -1.09
N ILE A 37 2.63 -3.26 -0.51
CA ILE A 37 2.34 -3.31 0.94
C ILE A 37 1.12 -4.20 1.14
N HIS A 38 1.22 -5.22 1.98
CA HIS A 38 0.06 -5.99 2.42
C HIS A 38 -0.80 -5.15 3.38
N LEU A 39 -2.11 -5.12 3.15
CA LEU A 39 -3.06 -4.40 3.98
C LEU A 39 -4.19 -5.32 4.45
N LYS A 40 -4.50 -5.23 5.74
CA LYS A 40 -5.71 -5.82 6.32
C LYS A 40 -6.52 -4.72 7.01
N LEU A 41 -7.82 -4.66 6.74
CA LEU A 41 -8.76 -3.83 7.48
C LEU A 41 -9.61 -4.73 8.36
N TRP A 42 -9.66 -4.40 9.64
CA TRP A 42 -10.45 -5.11 10.63
C TRP A 42 -11.57 -4.22 11.12
N ASN A 43 -12.78 -4.77 11.18
CA ASN A 43 -13.89 -4.20 11.94
C ASN A 43 -14.08 -5.06 13.19
N GLU A 44 -13.69 -4.52 14.34
CA GLU A 44 -13.62 -5.24 15.62
C GLU A 44 -12.83 -6.57 15.52
N ARG A 45 -13.53 -7.71 15.44
CA ARG A 45 -12.95 -9.06 15.38
C ARG A 45 -13.00 -9.68 13.98
N GLU A 46 -13.60 -8.98 13.03
CA GLU A 46 -13.76 -9.46 11.66
C GLU A 46 -12.75 -8.79 10.72
N ASN A 47 -12.08 -9.58 9.89
CA ASN A 47 -11.23 -9.09 8.82
C ASN A 47 -12.09 -8.85 7.58
N VAL A 48 -12.48 -7.59 7.36
CA VAL A 48 -13.41 -7.20 6.29
C VAL A 48 -12.73 -6.95 4.95
N LEU A 49 -11.40 -6.78 4.94
CA LEU A 49 -10.64 -6.62 3.69
C LEU A 49 -9.21 -7.10 3.86
N THR A 50 -8.76 -7.95 2.95
CA THR A 50 -7.34 -8.26 2.74
C THR A 50 -6.97 -7.89 1.31
N THR A 51 -6.05 -6.95 1.15
CA THR A 51 -5.61 -6.44 -0.16
C THR A 51 -4.11 -6.17 -0.18
N GLN A 52 -3.61 -5.73 -1.33
CA GLN A 52 -2.23 -5.30 -1.56
C GLN A 52 -2.25 -3.90 -2.18
N LEU A 53 -1.42 -3.01 -1.66
CA LEU A 53 -1.20 -1.68 -2.22
C LEU A 53 0.07 -1.70 -3.07
N TYR A 54 -0.05 -1.39 -4.35
CA TYR A 54 1.01 -1.44 -5.35
C TYR A 54 1.58 -0.05 -5.62
N ILE A 55 2.82 0.07 -6.07
CA ILE A 55 3.33 1.36 -6.57
C ILE A 55 2.74 1.62 -7.96
N GLN A 56 2.07 2.76 -8.15
CA GLN A 56 1.48 3.12 -9.43
C GLN A 56 2.53 3.18 -10.53
N GLY A 57 2.29 2.48 -11.65
CA GLY A 57 3.15 2.52 -12.83
C GLY A 57 4.47 1.76 -12.71
N HIS A 58 4.71 1.04 -11.61
CA HIS A 58 5.90 0.21 -11.46
C HIS A 58 6.00 -0.82 -12.60
N SER A 59 7.20 -0.98 -13.17
CA SER A 59 7.43 -1.82 -14.36
C SER A 59 6.97 -3.27 -14.14
N LEU A 60 7.27 -3.82 -12.96
CA LEU A 60 6.91 -5.20 -12.59
C LEU A 60 5.41 -5.42 -12.38
N ASN A 61 4.55 -4.39 -12.31
CA ASN A 61 3.10 -4.59 -12.21
C ASN A 61 2.56 -5.35 -13.43
N LYS A 62 3.20 -5.21 -14.60
CA LYS A 62 2.82 -5.91 -15.84
C LYS A 62 3.12 -7.41 -15.81
N GLU A 63 4.05 -7.82 -14.95
CA GLU A 63 4.51 -9.20 -14.80
C GLU A 63 3.90 -9.88 -13.55
N ASP A 64 3.43 -9.10 -12.58
CA ASP A 64 2.85 -9.62 -11.35
C ASP A 64 1.49 -10.29 -11.59
N PHE A 65 1.44 -11.61 -11.38
CA PHE A 65 0.25 -12.42 -11.66
C PHE A 65 -0.97 -12.07 -10.80
N LEU A 66 -0.81 -11.52 -9.60
CA LEU A 66 -1.94 -11.04 -8.79
C LEU A 66 -2.42 -9.69 -9.31
N PHE A 67 -1.51 -8.80 -9.67
CA PHE A 67 -1.87 -7.51 -10.27
C PHE A 67 -2.66 -7.69 -11.57
N LYS A 68 -2.23 -8.62 -12.43
CA LYS A 68 -2.89 -8.92 -13.71
C LYS A 68 -4.29 -9.52 -13.58
N ARG A 69 -4.63 -10.11 -12.43
CA ARG A 69 -5.97 -10.69 -12.19
C ARG A 69 -7.00 -9.63 -11.84
N MET A 70 -6.56 -8.44 -11.44
CA MET A 70 -7.45 -7.32 -11.12
C MET A 70 -7.98 -6.67 -12.39
N THR A 71 -9.24 -6.23 -12.33
CA THR A 71 -9.82 -5.28 -13.30
C THR A 71 -9.05 -3.97 -13.31
N LEU A 72 -9.20 -3.17 -14.37
CA LEU A 72 -8.54 -1.84 -14.45
C LEU A 72 -8.96 -0.91 -13.29
N ALA A 73 -10.21 -1.03 -12.82
CA ALA A 73 -10.70 -0.26 -11.68
C ALA A 73 -10.01 -0.68 -10.37
N GLU A 74 -9.86 -1.99 -10.15
CA GLU A 74 -9.16 -2.54 -8.99
C GLU A 74 -7.66 -2.22 -9.02
N GLN A 75 -7.02 -2.33 -10.18
CA GLN A 75 -5.63 -1.91 -10.35
C GLN A 75 -5.45 -0.44 -9.99
N LYS A 76 -6.38 0.43 -10.41
CA LYS A 76 -6.33 1.86 -10.11
C LYS A 76 -6.52 2.15 -8.62
N ILE A 77 -7.50 1.54 -7.94
CA ILE A 77 -7.76 1.81 -6.52
C ILE A 77 -6.68 1.23 -5.60
N ASN A 78 -6.07 0.12 -5.99
CA ASN A 78 -4.98 -0.52 -5.24
C ASN A 78 -3.58 0.06 -5.59
N SER A 79 -3.48 1.06 -6.47
CA SER A 79 -2.21 1.69 -6.84
C SER A 79 -1.96 2.98 -6.07
N MET A 80 -0.89 3.01 -5.28
CA MET A 80 -0.37 4.18 -4.59
C MET A 80 0.32 5.11 -5.57
N LYS A 81 -0.23 6.31 -5.75
CA LYS A 81 0.46 7.41 -6.41
C LYS A 81 1.38 8.09 -5.40
N LEU A 82 2.68 7.85 -5.50
CA LEU A 82 3.68 8.49 -4.65
C LEU A 82 3.95 9.90 -5.18
N LEU A 83 3.79 10.91 -4.33
CA LEU A 83 4.06 12.32 -4.62
C LEU A 83 5.14 12.81 -3.65
N PRO A 84 6.13 13.60 -4.09
CA PRO A 84 7.09 14.21 -3.17
C PRO A 84 6.39 15.04 -2.09
N ALA A 85 6.80 14.88 -0.83
CA ALA A 85 6.16 15.56 0.31
C ALA A 85 6.50 17.05 0.39
N GLN A 86 7.68 17.45 -0.10
CA GLN A 86 8.16 18.84 -0.19
C GLN A 86 8.97 19.05 -1.48
N THR A 87 9.20 20.32 -1.86
CA THR A 87 9.88 20.69 -3.12
C THR A 87 11.41 20.71 -3.04
N ASN A 88 12.01 20.65 -1.85
CA ASN A 88 13.47 20.74 -1.67
C ASN A 88 14.01 19.42 -1.10
N ASP A 89 15.06 18.84 -1.69
CA ASP A 89 15.96 17.71 -1.30
C ASP A 89 15.44 16.56 -0.40
N SER A 90 14.14 16.48 -0.16
CA SER A 90 13.50 15.49 0.69
C SER A 90 13.33 14.19 -0.08
N THR A 91 13.66 13.09 0.58
CA THR A 91 13.37 11.73 0.10
C THR A 91 12.01 11.23 0.54
N GLU A 92 11.19 12.09 1.16
CA GLU A 92 9.87 11.74 1.65
C GLU A 92 8.81 11.85 0.56
N TYR A 93 7.94 10.83 0.50
CA TYR A 93 6.81 10.76 -0.39
C TYR A 93 5.52 10.61 0.41
N VAL A 94 4.46 11.20 -0.10
CA VAL A 94 3.10 11.06 0.40
C VAL A 94 2.23 10.37 -0.64
N THR A 95 1.25 9.61 -0.15
CA THR A 95 0.19 9.04 -0.98
C THR A 95 -1.10 9.03 -0.19
N SER A 96 -2.22 8.98 -0.90
CA SER A 96 -3.54 8.83 -0.31
C SER A 96 -4.22 7.64 -0.93
N VAL A 97 -4.74 6.77 -0.08
CA VAL A 97 -5.48 5.57 -0.50
C VAL A 97 -6.87 5.62 0.13
N ARG A 98 -7.88 5.17 -0.62
CA ARG A 98 -9.24 5.02 -0.12
C ARG A 98 -9.57 3.53 -0.10
N LEU A 99 -9.86 3.03 1.09
CA LEU A 99 -10.38 1.68 1.26
C LEU A 99 -11.90 1.75 1.19
N VAL A 100 -12.49 0.92 0.34
CA VAL A 100 -13.95 0.82 0.19
C VAL A 100 -14.33 -0.60 0.56
N VAL A 101 -15.16 -0.73 1.59
CA VAL A 101 -15.76 -1.99 2.03
C VAL A 101 -17.27 -1.82 2.07
N PHE A 102 -17.99 -2.87 1.69
CA PHE A 102 -19.44 -2.91 1.79
C PHE A 102 -19.81 -3.67 3.06
N SER A 103 -20.65 -3.05 3.90
CA SER A 103 -21.29 -3.69 5.04
C SER A 103 -22.57 -4.37 4.63
#